data_AF-A0A2G4SWH5-F1
#
_entry.id   AF-A0A2G4SWH5-F1
#
_cell.length_a   1.000
_cell.length_b   1.000
_cell.length_c   1.000
_cell.angle_alpha   90.00
_cell.angle_beta   90.00
_cell.angle_gamma   90.00
#
_symmetry.space_group_name_H-M   'P 1'
#
loop_
_entity.id
_entity.type
_entity.pdbx_description
1 polymer ?
#
loop_
_entity_poly.entity_id
_entity_poly.type
_entity_poly.pdbx_seq_one_letter_code
_entity_poly.pdbx_strand_id
1 'polypeptide(L)'
;MGTAVALELLRYFVRNPPENTVIFLFNNFEEGGLIGGEVFALHPWFSTIKIFVNLEGAGAGGRALLLRGNSLAAVHGLASSNAQLLHASPLGNDFLQASLLKSDTDYTIFTKHGVPGLDIAFYTPRSHYHTQRDDLVHTTPQALQHMGQMALGSVLSIDKDMKAIKASEPVIYYDILGRFMLAYSFKTSQFINIISLILIPVGALTWLWLSARESLSIEQKKQSLKRNALIMLQGFIAAAVAFVFIVLFVLVASLIMLFVNPSATYGNIYWVSIYLAVAAFLGLVTSQIALARWSKRVAISLENIRVGFYGLTVFWWLCLVIAIYFSSQKVAGTYPAIYLFLSSTLATAILVYLTPLTEGEQQEPQKGTKLWYIVFLAQVLLPVTLMTEILLFIMDCMRHTTADGTPEPTSKLP
;
A
#
# COMPACT_ATOMS: atom_id res chain seq x y z
N MET A 1 4.49 -25.36 -5.88
CA MET A 1 4.74 -24.65 -7.17
C MET A 1 6.16 -24.09 -7.29
N GLY A 2 6.74 -23.49 -6.25
CA GLY A 2 8.12 -22.94 -6.30
C GLY A 2 9.17 -23.93 -6.82
N THR A 3 9.11 -25.20 -6.39
CA THR A 3 9.95 -26.29 -6.92
C THR A 3 9.85 -26.45 -8.44
N ALA A 4 8.64 -26.40 -9.00
CA ALA A 4 8.43 -26.56 -10.44
C ALA A 4 9.01 -25.37 -11.22
N VAL A 5 8.87 -24.14 -10.68
CA VAL A 5 9.52 -22.94 -11.24
C VAL A 5 11.04 -23.08 -11.21
N ALA A 6 11.62 -23.50 -10.08
CA ALA A 6 13.06 -23.68 -9.95
C ALA A 6 13.61 -24.73 -10.94
N LEU A 7 12.90 -25.84 -11.15
CA LEU A 7 13.28 -26.84 -12.16
C LEU A 7 13.22 -26.29 -13.60
N GLU A 8 12.22 -25.47 -13.90
CA GLU A 8 12.09 -24.82 -15.20
C GLU A 8 13.20 -23.78 -15.43
N LEU A 9 13.56 -22.99 -14.41
CA LEU A 9 14.71 -22.09 -14.46
C LEU A 9 16.01 -22.87 -14.63
N LEU A 10 16.20 -24.00 -13.95
CA LEU A 10 17.35 -24.88 -14.16
C LEU A 10 17.44 -25.32 -15.62
N ARG A 11 16.33 -25.78 -16.20
CA ARG A 11 16.26 -26.13 -17.64
C ARG A 11 16.62 -24.96 -18.55
N TYR A 12 16.19 -23.75 -18.20
CA TYR A 12 16.52 -22.52 -18.93
C TYR A 12 18.03 -22.20 -18.85
N PHE A 13 18.62 -22.20 -17.66
CA PHE A 13 20.03 -21.81 -17.44
C PHE A 13 21.02 -22.87 -17.95
N VAL A 14 20.62 -24.14 -18.06
CA VAL A 14 21.43 -25.14 -18.79
C VAL A 14 21.63 -24.75 -20.26
N ARG A 15 20.64 -24.08 -20.88
CA ARG A 15 20.71 -23.61 -22.28
C ARG A 15 21.20 -22.19 -22.42
N ASN A 16 21.11 -21.41 -21.35
CA ASN A 16 21.51 -20.00 -21.27
C ASN A 16 22.38 -19.81 -20.02
N PRO A 17 23.63 -20.29 -20.02
CA PRO A 17 24.47 -20.26 -18.82
C PRO A 17 24.63 -18.84 -18.28
N PRO A 18 24.42 -18.62 -16.97
CA PRO A 18 24.62 -17.33 -16.33
C PRO A 18 26.12 -17.00 -16.20
N GLU A 19 26.47 -15.73 -16.01
CA GLU A 19 27.86 -15.32 -15.79
C GLU A 19 28.34 -15.70 -14.38
N ASN A 20 27.44 -15.63 -13.39
CA ASN A 20 27.70 -16.00 -12.01
C ASN A 20 27.15 -17.39 -11.70
N THR A 21 27.70 -18.04 -10.68
CA THR A 21 27.20 -19.35 -10.23
C THR A 21 25.80 -19.22 -9.63
N VAL A 22 24.85 -19.98 -10.17
CA VAL A 22 23.49 -20.12 -9.64
C VAL A 22 23.35 -21.48 -8.96
N ILE A 23 22.99 -21.47 -7.68
CA ILE A 23 22.71 -22.68 -6.90
C ILE A 23 21.20 -22.85 -6.79
N PHE A 24 20.69 -23.99 -7.27
CA PHE A 24 19.30 -24.39 -7.06
C PHE A 24 19.21 -25.21 -5.78
N LEU A 25 18.62 -24.62 -4.73
CA LEU A 25 18.43 -25.27 -3.44
C LEU A 25 17.01 -25.85 -3.36
N PHE A 26 16.92 -27.17 -3.30
CA PHE A 26 15.69 -27.89 -2.96
C PHE A 26 15.89 -28.50 -1.57
N ASN A 27 15.57 -27.73 -0.54
CA ASN A 27 15.65 -28.19 0.85
C ASN A 27 14.35 -28.90 1.27
N ASN A 28 14.29 -29.33 2.53
CA ASN A 28 13.17 -30.10 3.06
C ASN A 28 12.79 -29.61 4.47
N PHE A 29 11.57 -29.92 4.89
CA PHE A 29 11.07 -29.66 6.25
C PHE A 29 11.06 -28.16 6.63
N GLU A 30 10.69 -27.31 5.67
CA GLU A 30 10.36 -25.90 5.88
C GLU A 30 9.11 -25.78 6.77
N GLU A 31 8.03 -26.49 6.41
CA GLU A 31 6.76 -26.50 7.16
C GLU A 31 6.89 -27.03 8.60
N GLY A 32 7.98 -27.75 8.90
CA GLY A 32 8.32 -28.23 10.23
C GLY A 32 9.08 -27.23 11.10
N GLY A 33 9.31 -26.00 10.63
CA GLY A 33 10.03 -24.95 11.33
C GLY A 33 11.34 -24.53 10.67
N LEU A 34 11.37 -24.39 9.34
CA LEU A 34 12.49 -23.88 8.53
C LEU A 34 13.79 -24.70 8.66
N ILE A 35 13.69 -25.98 9.04
CA ILE A 35 14.86 -26.80 9.39
C ILE A 35 15.78 -27.02 8.19
N GLY A 36 15.22 -27.17 7.00
CA GLY A 36 16.00 -27.29 5.76
C GLY A 36 16.92 -26.10 5.51
N GLY A 37 16.39 -24.89 5.69
CA GLY A 37 17.17 -23.66 5.62
C GLY A 37 18.27 -23.61 6.68
N GLU A 38 17.94 -23.92 7.93
CA GLU A 38 18.90 -23.92 9.06
C GLU A 38 20.03 -24.93 8.83
N VAL A 39 19.74 -26.13 8.32
CA VAL A 39 20.76 -27.12 7.97
C VAL A 39 21.63 -26.65 6.80
N PHE A 40 21.04 -26.01 5.79
CA PHE A 40 21.83 -25.46 4.67
C PHE A 40 22.74 -24.32 5.12
N ALA A 41 22.36 -23.53 6.12
CA ALA A 41 23.21 -22.48 6.69
C ALA A 41 24.53 -23.02 7.28
N LEU A 42 24.57 -24.30 7.66
CA LEU A 42 25.78 -25.00 8.13
C LEU A 42 26.62 -25.58 6.98
N HIS A 43 26.10 -25.62 5.76
CA HIS A 43 26.78 -26.22 4.62
C HIS A 43 27.94 -25.32 4.14
N PRO A 44 29.10 -25.87 3.70
CA PRO A 44 30.23 -25.06 3.24
C PRO A 44 29.89 -24.06 2.13
N TRP A 45 28.95 -24.41 1.24
CA TRP A 45 28.50 -23.52 0.17
C TRP A 45 27.75 -22.29 0.65
N PHE A 46 27.16 -22.30 1.85
CA PHE A 46 26.40 -21.16 2.35
C PHE A 46 27.26 -19.89 2.42
N SER A 47 28.53 -20.03 2.81
CA SER A 47 29.51 -18.93 2.86
C SER A 47 29.77 -18.26 1.50
N THR A 48 29.43 -18.94 0.39
CA THR A 48 29.60 -18.43 -0.98
C THR A 48 28.40 -17.61 -1.45
N ILE A 49 27.23 -17.76 -0.81
CA ILE A 49 25.99 -17.11 -1.24
C ILE A 49 26.09 -15.60 -1.01
N LYS A 50 25.86 -14.82 -2.07
CA LYS A 50 25.86 -13.35 -2.04
C LYS A 50 24.45 -12.76 -1.98
N ILE A 51 23.49 -13.48 -2.54
CA ILE A 51 22.08 -13.11 -2.59
C ILE A 51 21.25 -14.35 -2.92
N PHE A 52 19.99 -14.37 -2.50
CA PHE A 52 19.04 -15.45 -2.82
C PHE A 52 17.71 -14.92 -3.39
N VAL A 53 17.01 -15.79 -4.11
CA VAL A 53 15.63 -15.59 -4.54
C VAL A 53 14.83 -16.79 -4.03
N ASN A 54 13.99 -16.57 -3.03
CA ASN A 54 13.11 -17.60 -2.46
C ASN A 54 11.78 -17.65 -3.21
N LEU A 55 11.24 -18.85 -3.43
CA LEU A 55 9.99 -19.09 -4.15
C LEU A 55 9.02 -19.86 -3.26
N GLU A 56 7.96 -19.21 -2.80
CA GLU A 56 7.04 -19.76 -1.79
C GLU A 56 5.57 -19.81 -2.24
N GLY A 57 4.76 -20.66 -1.61
CA GLY A 57 3.31 -20.64 -1.69
C GLY A 57 2.66 -20.26 -0.37
N ALA A 58 2.53 -18.97 -0.04
CA ALA A 58 1.68 -18.48 1.04
C ALA A 58 0.18 -18.41 0.64
N GLY A 59 -0.25 -19.22 -0.31
CA GLY A 59 -1.59 -19.25 -0.92
C GLY A 59 -1.60 -20.23 -2.09
N ALA A 60 -2.79 -20.60 -2.57
CA ALA A 60 -2.90 -21.65 -3.59
C ALA A 60 -2.61 -21.20 -5.04
N GLY A 61 -2.40 -19.91 -5.32
CA GLY A 61 -2.05 -19.41 -6.66
C GLY A 61 -2.21 -17.89 -6.87
N GLY A 62 -2.84 -17.53 -7.98
CA GLY A 62 -2.98 -16.13 -8.41
C GLY A 62 -1.65 -15.49 -8.87
N ARG A 63 -1.57 -14.15 -8.81
CA ARG A 63 -0.32 -13.43 -9.08
C ARG A 63 0.64 -13.67 -7.91
N ALA A 64 1.85 -14.14 -8.20
CA ALA A 64 2.92 -14.17 -7.22
C ALA A 64 3.30 -12.75 -6.84
N LEU A 65 3.57 -12.50 -5.56
CA LEU A 65 3.91 -11.21 -4.98
C LEU A 65 5.38 -11.22 -4.58
N LEU A 66 6.11 -10.13 -4.82
CA LEU A 66 7.33 -9.85 -4.06
C LEU A 66 6.91 -9.53 -2.62
N LEU A 67 6.93 -10.56 -1.77
CA LEU A 67 6.43 -10.52 -0.40
C LEU A 67 7.43 -9.82 0.53
N ARG A 68 8.72 -10.12 0.35
CA ARG A 68 9.84 -9.52 1.10
C ARG A 68 11.02 -9.22 0.18
N GLY A 69 11.80 -8.22 0.56
CA GLY A 69 12.98 -7.81 -0.18
C GLY A 69 13.84 -6.85 0.64
N ASN A 70 15.14 -7.14 0.74
CA ASN A 70 16.10 -6.37 1.53
C ASN A 70 17.40 -6.06 0.75
N SER A 71 17.31 -5.94 -0.57
CA SER A 71 18.40 -5.47 -1.42
C SER A 71 17.84 -4.50 -2.45
N LEU A 72 18.20 -3.21 -2.34
CA LEU A 72 17.68 -2.19 -3.26
C LEU A 72 18.05 -2.51 -4.71
N ALA A 73 19.29 -2.96 -4.93
CA ALA A 73 19.77 -3.34 -6.24
C ALA A 73 18.98 -4.51 -6.84
N ALA A 74 18.68 -5.55 -6.05
CA ALA A 74 17.92 -6.70 -6.53
C ALA A 74 16.45 -6.37 -6.81
N VAL A 75 15.82 -5.61 -5.92
CA VAL A 75 14.42 -5.17 -6.09
C VAL A 75 14.30 -4.23 -7.29
N HIS A 76 15.23 -3.30 -7.45
CA HIS A 76 15.29 -2.40 -8.62
C HIS A 76 15.59 -3.18 -9.92
N GLY A 77 16.45 -4.20 -9.84
CA GLY A 77 16.73 -5.13 -10.93
C GLY A 77 15.48 -5.87 -11.40
N LEU A 78 14.66 -6.38 -10.46
CA LEU A 78 13.36 -6.97 -10.78
C LEU A 78 12.41 -5.93 -11.41
N ALA A 79 12.33 -4.73 -10.82
CA ALA A 79 11.48 -3.64 -11.32
C ALA A 79 11.82 -3.20 -12.75
N SER A 80 13.09 -3.34 -13.14
CA SER A 80 13.60 -2.98 -14.48
C SER A 80 13.75 -4.20 -15.41
N SER A 81 13.30 -5.38 -14.98
CA SER A 81 13.42 -6.61 -15.77
C SER A 81 12.38 -6.68 -16.89
N ASN A 82 12.48 -7.71 -17.73
CA ASN A 82 11.48 -8.00 -18.78
C ASN A 82 10.24 -8.74 -18.26
N ALA A 83 10.14 -8.99 -16.95
CA ALA A 83 8.96 -9.63 -16.36
C ALA A 83 7.73 -8.73 -16.53
N GLN A 84 6.60 -9.34 -16.92
CA GLN A 84 5.37 -8.60 -17.17
C GLN A 84 4.42 -8.71 -15.99
N LEU A 85 3.59 -7.67 -15.79
CA LEU A 85 2.56 -7.68 -14.73
C LEU A 85 3.15 -7.91 -13.33
N LEU A 86 4.32 -7.33 -13.05
CA LEU A 86 5.01 -7.41 -11.76
C LEU A 86 4.04 -7.14 -10.62
N HIS A 87 4.19 -7.83 -9.50
CA HIS A 87 3.31 -7.65 -8.35
C HIS A 87 4.16 -7.51 -7.10
N ALA A 88 4.02 -6.41 -6.41
CA ALA A 88 4.89 -6.02 -5.31
C ALA A 88 4.13 -5.11 -4.34
N SER A 89 4.30 -5.38 -3.05
CA SER A 89 3.66 -4.58 -2.00
C SER A 89 4.56 -4.60 -0.76
N PRO A 90 4.79 -3.44 -0.12
CA PRO A 90 5.61 -3.40 1.08
C PRO A 90 4.87 -3.99 2.29
N LEU A 91 3.55 -4.18 2.19
CA LEU A 91 2.72 -4.67 3.29
C LEU A 91 3.04 -6.10 3.68
N GLY A 92 3.47 -6.95 2.74
CA GLY A 92 3.91 -8.31 3.06
C GLY A 92 5.07 -8.29 4.06
N ASN A 93 6.10 -7.51 3.76
CA ASN A 93 7.24 -7.30 4.62
C ASN A 93 6.86 -6.69 5.97
N ASP A 94 6.07 -5.61 5.97
CA ASP A 94 5.67 -4.94 7.21
C ASP A 94 4.81 -5.83 8.10
N PHE A 95 3.90 -6.62 7.53
CA PHE A 95 3.04 -7.52 8.30
C PHE A 95 3.82 -8.70 8.88
N LEU A 96 4.80 -9.25 8.17
CA LEU A 96 5.69 -10.29 8.70
C LEU A 96 6.59 -9.73 9.81
N GLN A 97 7.16 -8.54 9.63
CA GLN A 97 7.96 -7.87 10.68
C GLN A 97 7.15 -7.55 11.94
N ALA A 98 5.86 -7.23 11.78
CA ALA A 98 4.93 -6.99 12.89
C ALA A 98 4.28 -8.27 13.44
N SER A 99 4.67 -9.46 12.96
CA SER A 99 4.10 -10.76 13.34
C SER A 99 2.57 -10.83 13.17
N LEU A 100 2.03 -10.11 12.18
CA LEU A 100 0.60 -10.11 11.86
C LEU A 100 0.21 -11.26 10.92
N LEU A 101 1.17 -11.77 10.14
CA LEU A 101 0.99 -12.96 9.31
C LEU A 101 1.54 -14.19 10.05
N LYS A 102 0.68 -15.19 10.21
CA LYS A 102 1.03 -16.49 10.79
C LYS A 102 1.64 -17.41 9.73
N SER A 103 2.82 -17.05 9.28
CA SER A 103 3.67 -17.86 8.39
C SER A 103 5.06 -17.27 8.40
N ASP A 104 6.05 -18.10 8.08
CA ASP A 104 7.38 -17.63 7.72
C ASP A 104 7.86 -18.43 6.50
N THR A 105 9.07 -18.16 6.02
CA THR A 105 9.70 -18.89 4.93
C THR A 105 11.21 -18.95 5.17
N ASP A 106 11.93 -19.76 4.39
CA ASP A 106 13.39 -19.82 4.42
C ASP A 106 14.08 -18.46 4.21
N TYR A 107 13.38 -17.45 3.69
CA TYR A 107 13.87 -16.07 3.65
C TYR A 107 14.39 -15.59 5.02
N THR A 108 13.70 -15.92 6.10
CA THR A 108 14.11 -15.51 7.46
C THR A 108 15.45 -16.14 7.84
N ILE A 109 15.70 -17.39 7.46
CA ILE A 109 16.97 -18.05 7.76
C ILE A 109 18.13 -17.36 7.04
N PHE A 110 17.99 -17.13 5.75
CA PHE A 110 19.05 -16.50 4.95
C PHE A 110 19.36 -15.08 5.44
N THR A 111 18.32 -14.30 5.73
CA THR A 111 18.47 -12.92 6.22
C THR A 111 19.00 -12.86 7.65
N LYS A 112 18.63 -13.78 8.53
CA LYS A 112 19.22 -13.97 9.88
C LYS A 112 20.73 -14.21 9.80
N HIS A 113 21.19 -14.91 8.77
CA HIS A 113 22.61 -15.11 8.48
C HIS A 113 23.26 -14.00 7.62
N GLY A 114 22.57 -12.87 7.42
CA GLY A 114 23.11 -11.69 6.76
C GLY A 114 23.13 -11.74 5.24
N VAL A 115 22.54 -12.76 4.62
CA VAL A 115 22.41 -12.86 3.15
C VAL A 115 21.17 -12.06 2.73
N PRO A 116 21.30 -11.07 1.84
CA PRO A 116 20.14 -10.36 1.29
C PRO A 116 19.41 -11.23 0.26
N GLY A 117 18.15 -10.90 -0.02
CA GLY A 117 17.38 -11.63 -1.03
C GLY A 117 16.00 -11.04 -1.32
N LEU A 118 15.30 -11.78 -2.17
CA LEU A 118 13.91 -11.54 -2.58
C LEU A 118 13.07 -12.75 -2.19
N ASP A 119 11.89 -12.52 -1.64
CA ASP A 119 10.90 -13.56 -1.32
C ASP A 119 9.71 -13.39 -2.25
N ILE A 120 9.53 -14.31 -3.19
CA ILE A 120 8.43 -14.27 -4.16
C ILE A 120 7.45 -15.36 -3.77
N ALA A 121 6.23 -14.97 -3.39
CA ALA A 121 5.23 -15.89 -2.87
C ALA A 121 3.87 -15.75 -3.56
N PHE A 122 3.19 -16.86 -3.80
CA PHE A 122 1.74 -16.79 -3.96
C PHE A 122 1.11 -16.41 -2.63
N TYR A 123 0.08 -15.56 -2.64
CA TYR A 123 -0.62 -15.17 -1.40
C TYR A 123 -2.15 -15.32 -1.49
N THR A 124 -2.67 -15.66 -2.67
CA THR A 124 -4.11 -15.73 -2.95
C THR A 124 -4.50 -17.09 -3.52
N PRO A 125 -5.69 -17.62 -3.21
CA PRO A 125 -6.42 -17.35 -1.99
C PRO A 125 -5.65 -17.89 -0.77
N ARG A 126 -5.45 -17.06 0.25
CA ARG A 126 -4.80 -17.48 1.51
C ARG A 126 -5.61 -18.55 2.25
N SER A 127 -6.93 -18.55 2.10
CA SER A 127 -7.86 -19.49 2.72
C SER A 127 -7.80 -20.92 2.16
N HIS A 128 -6.89 -21.20 1.23
CA HIS A 128 -6.63 -22.56 0.75
C HIS A 128 -5.28 -23.08 1.24
N TYR A 129 -4.40 -22.18 1.67
CA TYR A 129 -3.10 -22.53 2.23
C TYR A 129 -3.27 -23.46 3.43
N HIS A 130 -2.44 -24.49 3.50
CA HIS A 130 -2.48 -25.55 4.50
C HIS A 130 -3.78 -26.38 4.54
N THR A 131 -4.59 -26.36 3.48
CA THR A 131 -5.83 -27.15 3.40
C THR A 131 -5.79 -28.15 2.25
N GLN A 132 -6.78 -29.05 2.19
CA GLN A 132 -6.98 -29.94 1.04
C GLN A 132 -7.25 -29.20 -0.29
N ARG A 133 -7.55 -27.89 -0.24
CA ARG A 133 -7.74 -27.04 -1.44
C ARG A 133 -6.43 -26.47 -1.97
N ASP A 134 -5.30 -26.70 -1.30
CA ASP A 134 -3.99 -26.42 -1.88
C ASP A 134 -3.60 -27.53 -2.87
N ASP A 135 -4.30 -27.56 -4.00
CA ASP A 135 -4.23 -28.61 -5.00
C ASP A 135 -4.13 -28.03 -6.43
N LEU A 136 -4.00 -28.92 -7.42
CA LEU A 136 -3.91 -28.53 -8.83
C LEU A 136 -5.24 -28.02 -9.41
N VAL A 137 -6.37 -28.28 -8.75
CA VAL A 137 -7.71 -27.86 -9.21
C VAL A 137 -7.93 -26.37 -8.90
N HIS A 138 -7.38 -25.89 -7.79
CA HIS A 138 -7.54 -24.52 -7.32
C HIS A 138 -6.37 -23.58 -7.67
N THR A 139 -5.39 -24.08 -8.43
CA THR A 139 -4.30 -23.28 -9.00
C THR A 139 -4.40 -23.18 -10.52
N THR A 140 -3.58 -22.33 -11.15
CA THR A 140 -3.61 -22.14 -12.60
C THR A 140 -2.21 -22.15 -13.21
N PRO A 141 -2.05 -22.59 -14.47
CA PRO A 141 -0.78 -22.47 -15.19
C PRO A 141 -0.28 -21.01 -15.28
N GLN A 142 -1.20 -20.04 -15.30
CA GLN A 142 -0.88 -18.62 -15.29
C GLN A 142 -0.21 -18.19 -13.99
N ALA A 143 -0.61 -18.74 -12.84
CA ALA A 143 0.05 -18.48 -11.56
C ALA A 143 1.51 -18.97 -11.60
N LEU A 144 1.72 -20.21 -12.06
CA LEU A 144 3.05 -20.79 -12.22
C LEU A 144 3.93 -19.95 -13.18
N GLN A 145 3.37 -19.56 -14.34
CA GLN A 145 4.05 -18.72 -15.31
C GLN A 145 4.40 -17.34 -14.72
N HIS A 146 3.51 -16.76 -13.90
CA HIS A 146 3.70 -15.45 -13.28
C HIS A 146 4.84 -15.45 -12.27
N MET A 147 4.90 -16.46 -11.38
CA MET A 147 6.05 -16.65 -10.51
C MET A 147 7.33 -16.90 -11.31
N GLY A 148 7.27 -17.73 -12.35
CA GLY A 148 8.43 -18.06 -13.18
C GLY A 148 9.08 -16.86 -13.86
N GLN A 149 8.27 -15.95 -14.42
CA GLN A 149 8.83 -14.73 -15.02
C GLN A 149 9.41 -13.77 -13.97
N MET A 150 8.81 -13.67 -12.77
CA MET A 150 9.37 -12.85 -11.69
C MET A 150 10.71 -13.42 -11.20
N ALA A 151 10.76 -14.74 -10.96
CA ALA A 151 11.96 -15.43 -10.57
C ALA A 151 13.07 -15.29 -11.62
N LEU A 152 12.76 -15.54 -12.91
CA LEU A 152 13.71 -15.41 -14.00
C LEU A 152 14.19 -13.96 -14.15
N GLY A 153 13.28 -12.99 -14.07
CA GLY A 153 13.59 -11.56 -14.12
C GLY A 153 14.53 -11.14 -13.00
N SER A 154 14.28 -11.61 -11.77
CA SER A 154 15.17 -11.40 -10.62
C SER A 154 16.55 -11.99 -10.85
N VAL A 155 16.65 -13.28 -11.21
CA VAL A 155 17.95 -13.96 -11.36
C VAL A 155 18.76 -13.33 -12.50
N LEU A 156 18.15 -13.05 -13.66
CA LEU A 156 18.86 -12.41 -14.78
C LEU A 156 19.34 -11.00 -14.45
N SER A 157 18.53 -10.20 -13.75
CA SER A 157 18.93 -8.84 -13.36
C SER A 157 20.04 -8.84 -12.31
N ILE A 158 20.02 -9.80 -11.38
CA ILE A 158 21.08 -10.01 -10.39
C ILE A 158 22.37 -10.47 -11.08
N ASP A 159 22.29 -11.45 -11.98
CA ASP A 159 23.43 -11.99 -12.70
C ASP A 159 24.16 -10.90 -13.51
N LYS A 160 23.38 -10.04 -14.18
CA LYS A 160 23.89 -8.93 -14.98
C LYS A 160 24.69 -7.89 -14.18
N ASP A 161 24.33 -7.64 -12.91
CA ASP A 161 24.98 -6.63 -12.08
C ASP A 161 25.19 -7.10 -10.64
N MET A 162 25.87 -8.23 -10.49
CA MET A 162 26.19 -8.82 -9.18
C MET A 162 27.00 -7.86 -8.30
N LYS A 163 27.79 -6.95 -8.90
CA LYS A 163 28.62 -5.97 -8.17
C LYS A 163 27.79 -4.89 -7.47
N ALA A 164 26.58 -4.60 -7.96
CA ALA A 164 25.67 -3.67 -7.32
C ALA A 164 25.00 -4.26 -6.06
N ILE A 165 25.02 -5.59 -5.90
CA ILE A 165 24.48 -6.25 -4.72
C ILE A 165 25.34 -5.91 -3.50
N LYS A 166 24.72 -5.26 -2.52
CA LYS A 166 25.33 -4.88 -1.24
C LYS A 166 24.72 -5.70 -0.10
N ALA A 167 25.20 -5.44 1.12
CA ALA A 167 24.59 -5.98 2.33
C ALA A 167 23.11 -5.61 2.43
N SER A 168 22.38 -6.41 3.21
CA SER A 168 20.95 -6.21 3.48
C SER A 168 20.62 -4.77 3.87
N GLU A 169 19.67 -4.16 3.18
CA GLU A 169 19.14 -2.83 3.49
C GLU A 169 17.60 -2.80 3.36
N PRO A 170 16.89 -2.01 4.19
CA PRO A 170 15.45 -1.82 4.03
C PRO A 170 15.11 -1.09 2.74
N VAL A 171 14.15 -1.63 1.98
CA VAL A 171 13.72 -1.10 0.68
C VAL A 171 12.22 -0.84 0.70
N ILE A 172 11.77 0.23 0.03
CA ILE A 172 10.36 0.45 -0.28
C ILE A 172 10.13 0.04 -1.72
N TYR A 173 9.12 -0.82 -1.94
CA TYR A 173 8.72 -1.22 -3.26
C TYR A 173 7.22 -1.48 -3.34
N TYR A 174 6.63 -1.17 -4.49
CA TYR A 174 5.25 -1.48 -4.84
C TYR A 174 5.08 -1.34 -6.34
N ASP A 175 4.07 -1.97 -6.89
CA ASP A 175 3.65 -1.72 -8.27
C ASP A 175 2.39 -0.86 -8.37
N ILE A 176 2.17 -0.35 -9.58
CA ILE A 176 0.94 0.32 -9.98
C ILE A 176 0.36 -0.49 -11.14
N LEU A 177 -0.76 -1.18 -10.91
CA LEU A 177 -1.51 -1.97 -11.89
C LEU A 177 -0.69 -3.11 -12.54
N GLY A 178 0.37 -3.54 -11.89
CA GLY A 178 1.40 -4.44 -12.39
C GLY A 178 2.23 -3.94 -13.57
N ARG A 179 2.09 -2.66 -13.94
CA ARG A 179 2.78 -2.10 -15.11
C ARG A 179 4.07 -1.39 -14.73
N PHE A 180 4.06 -0.71 -13.60
CA PHE A 180 5.19 0.09 -13.15
C PHE A 180 5.51 -0.30 -11.72
N MET A 181 6.66 -0.94 -11.51
CA MET A 181 7.17 -1.24 -10.18
C MET A 181 8.15 -0.13 -9.76
N LEU A 182 7.90 0.47 -8.61
CA LEU A 182 8.78 1.45 -8.00
C LEU A 182 9.61 0.76 -6.92
N ALA A 183 10.89 1.10 -6.84
CA ALA A 183 11.82 0.61 -5.84
C ALA A 183 12.78 1.73 -5.43
N TYR A 184 12.79 2.09 -4.15
CA TYR A 184 13.63 3.18 -3.64
C TYR A 184 13.95 3.03 -2.15
N SER A 185 14.94 3.78 -1.69
CA SER A 185 15.36 3.76 -0.29
C SER A 185 14.37 4.52 0.62
N PHE A 186 14.31 4.15 1.89
CA PHE A 186 13.57 4.93 2.90
C PHE A 186 14.05 6.39 3.00
N LYS A 187 15.34 6.65 2.77
CA LYS A 187 15.88 8.03 2.74
C LYS A 187 15.26 8.84 1.60
N THR A 188 15.14 8.23 0.43
CA THR A 188 14.48 8.83 -0.74
C THR A 188 13.01 9.13 -0.43
N SER A 189 12.31 8.18 0.22
CA SER A 189 10.92 8.38 0.66
C SER A 189 10.77 9.57 1.59
N GLN A 190 11.63 9.65 2.62
CA GLN A 190 11.62 10.75 3.58
C GLN A 190 11.91 12.08 2.90
N PHE A 191 12.89 12.13 2.01
CA PHE A 191 13.23 13.32 1.25
C PHE A 191 12.05 13.82 0.41
N ILE A 192 11.40 12.94 -0.37
CA ILE A 192 10.23 13.28 -1.19
C ILE A 192 9.08 13.78 -0.30
N ASN A 193 8.82 13.09 0.81
CA ASN A 193 7.73 13.45 1.72
C ASN A 193 7.99 14.80 2.40
N ILE A 194 9.20 15.05 2.91
CA ILE A 194 9.57 16.32 3.57
C ILE A 194 9.52 17.48 2.58
N ILE A 195 10.06 17.30 1.38
CA ILE A 195 9.99 18.34 0.34
C ILE A 195 8.54 18.66 -0.01
N SER A 196 7.71 17.64 -0.20
CA SER A 196 6.28 17.82 -0.50
C SER A 196 5.55 18.52 0.66
N LEU A 197 5.88 18.15 1.90
CA LEU A 197 5.31 18.73 3.12
C LEU A 197 5.58 20.24 3.25
N ILE A 198 6.73 20.72 2.76
CA ILE A 198 7.16 22.12 2.88
C ILE A 198 6.81 22.92 1.62
N LEU A 199 7.21 22.44 0.44
CA LEU A 199 7.10 23.21 -0.81
C LEU A 199 5.65 23.43 -1.22
N ILE A 200 4.76 22.47 -0.98
CA ILE A 200 3.35 22.62 -1.38
C ILE A 200 2.65 23.72 -0.56
N PRO A 201 2.70 23.72 0.79
CA PRO A 201 2.14 24.83 1.56
C PRO A 201 2.78 26.18 1.27
N VAL A 202 4.11 26.25 1.12
CA VAL A 202 4.81 27.50 0.77
C VAL A 202 4.38 27.98 -0.63
N GLY A 203 4.30 27.08 -1.61
CA GLY A 203 3.80 27.34 -2.95
C GLY A 203 2.36 27.87 -2.94
N ALA A 204 1.48 27.25 -2.14
CA ALA A 204 0.10 27.70 -1.99
C ALA A 204 0.01 29.10 -1.35
N LEU A 205 0.80 29.36 -0.30
CA LEU A 205 0.84 30.67 0.36
C LEU A 205 1.39 31.77 -0.54
N THR A 206 2.48 31.49 -1.26
CA THR A 206 3.08 32.43 -2.23
C THR A 206 2.14 32.70 -3.39
N TRP A 207 1.48 31.68 -3.94
CA TRP A 207 0.48 31.84 -4.98
C TRP A 207 -0.69 32.72 -4.52
N LEU A 208 -1.24 32.46 -3.32
CA LEU A 208 -2.29 33.28 -2.72
C LEU A 208 -1.86 34.74 -2.51
N TRP A 209 -0.60 34.96 -2.10
CA TRP A 209 -0.07 36.31 -1.87
C TRP A 209 0.12 37.10 -3.17
N LEU A 210 0.64 36.44 -4.21
CA LEU A 210 0.94 37.04 -5.52
C LEU A 210 -0.31 37.20 -6.40
N SER A 211 -1.28 36.28 -6.29
CA SER A 211 -2.53 36.35 -7.05
C SER A 211 -3.56 37.31 -6.42
N ALA A 212 -3.33 37.76 -5.19
CA ALA A 212 -4.08 38.85 -4.61
C ALA A 212 -3.75 40.13 -5.38
N ARG A 213 -4.77 40.73 -6.03
CA ARG A 213 -4.66 41.98 -6.81
C ARG A 213 -3.75 43.00 -6.11
N GLU A 214 -2.89 43.66 -6.87
CA GLU A 214 -2.00 44.72 -6.37
C GLU A 214 -2.77 45.84 -5.64
N SER A 215 -4.06 46.02 -5.98
CA SER A 215 -4.96 46.99 -5.36
C SER A 215 -5.44 46.62 -3.95
N LEU A 216 -5.22 45.39 -3.47
CA LEU A 216 -5.64 44.99 -2.12
C LEU A 216 -4.63 45.48 -1.07
N SER A 217 -5.15 46.17 -0.04
CA SER A 217 -4.36 46.54 1.13
C SER A 217 -3.77 45.29 1.81
N ILE A 218 -2.60 45.43 2.44
CA ILE A 218 -1.94 44.37 3.23
C ILE A 218 -2.92 43.79 4.27
N GLU A 219 -3.78 44.63 4.86
CA GLU A 219 -4.75 44.19 5.86
C GLU A 219 -5.84 43.28 5.26
N GLN A 220 -6.30 43.58 4.04
CA GLN A 220 -7.26 42.73 3.32
C GLN A 220 -6.63 41.38 2.93
N LYS A 221 -5.35 41.38 2.54
CA LYS A 221 -4.59 40.14 2.29
C LYS A 221 -4.49 39.27 3.56
N LYS A 222 -4.17 39.88 4.71
CA LYS A 222 -4.14 39.19 6.01
C LYS A 222 -5.51 38.62 6.40
N GLN A 223 -6.59 39.38 6.18
CA GLN A 223 -7.95 38.94 6.49
C GLN A 223 -8.37 37.74 5.62
N SER A 224 -7.99 37.73 4.34
CA SER A 224 -8.22 36.60 3.44
C SER A 224 -7.48 35.33 3.90
N LEU A 225 -6.21 35.46 4.31
CA LEU A 225 -5.43 34.35 4.88
C LEU A 225 -6.07 33.80 6.15
N LYS A 226 -6.49 34.67 7.08
CA LYS A 226 -7.18 34.26 8.31
C LYS A 226 -8.47 33.50 8.02
N ARG A 227 -9.25 33.96 7.04
CA ARG A 227 -10.48 33.26 6.60
C ARG A 227 -10.16 31.88 6.01
N ASN A 228 -9.17 31.78 5.12
CA ASN A 228 -8.78 30.49 4.54
C ASN A 228 -8.26 29.52 5.60
N ALA A 229 -7.49 30.00 6.57
CA ALA A 229 -7.05 29.20 7.71
C ALA A 229 -8.22 28.68 8.55
N LEU A 230 -9.26 29.50 8.76
CA LEU A 230 -10.48 29.07 9.45
C LEU A 230 -11.26 28.00 8.66
N ILE A 231 -11.39 28.17 7.34
CA ILE A 231 -12.03 27.19 6.44
C ILE A 231 -11.26 25.86 6.46
N MET A 232 -9.92 25.92 6.39
CA MET A 232 -9.04 24.76 6.52
C MET A 232 -9.24 24.04 7.85
N LEU A 233 -9.28 24.78 8.96
CA LEU A 233 -9.49 24.20 10.29
C LEU A 233 -10.87 23.54 10.41
N GLN A 234 -11.94 24.22 9.98
CA GLN A 234 -13.29 23.67 9.97
C GLN A 234 -13.38 22.40 9.12
N GLY A 235 -12.78 22.44 7.93
CA GLY A 235 -12.72 21.31 7.02
C GLY A 235 -11.94 20.13 7.61
N PHE A 236 -10.81 20.40 8.24
CA PHE A 236 -9.98 19.39 8.89
C PHE A 236 -10.77 18.70 10.02
N ILE A 237 -11.45 19.47 10.87
CA ILE A 237 -12.30 18.92 11.94
C ILE A 237 -13.40 18.04 11.33
N ALA A 238 -14.06 18.50 10.26
CA ALA A 238 -15.09 17.72 9.58
C ALA A 238 -14.54 16.40 9.00
N ALA A 239 -13.36 16.44 8.37
CA ALA A 239 -12.69 15.26 7.83
C ALA A 239 -12.25 14.28 8.94
N ALA A 240 -11.71 14.80 10.05
CA ALA A 240 -11.31 13.99 11.20
C ALA A 240 -12.52 13.31 11.86
N VAL A 241 -13.62 14.04 12.05
CA VAL A 241 -14.89 13.46 12.57
C VAL A 241 -15.44 12.41 11.61
N ALA A 242 -15.39 12.66 10.30
CA ALA A 242 -15.78 11.67 9.30
C ALA A 242 -14.93 10.40 9.38
N PHE A 243 -13.61 10.53 9.49
CA PHE A 243 -12.71 9.39 9.66
C PHE A 243 -13.04 8.56 10.91
N VAL A 244 -13.28 9.21 12.05
CA VAL A 244 -13.68 8.52 13.29
C VAL A 244 -14.99 7.74 13.11
N PHE A 245 -16.00 8.34 12.48
CA PHE A 245 -17.28 7.68 12.22
C PHE A 245 -17.15 6.52 11.23
N ILE A 246 -16.34 6.68 10.17
CA ILE A 246 -16.04 5.60 9.22
C ILE A 246 -15.43 4.40 9.96
N VAL A 247 -14.39 4.63 10.75
CA VAL A 247 -13.72 3.57 11.52
C VAL A 247 -14.69 2.91 12.50
N LEU A 248 -15.51 3.69 13.21
CA LEU A 248 -16.49 3.18 14.15
C LEU A 248 -17.54 2.29 13.46
N PHE A 249 -18.10 2.74 12.33
CA PHE A 249 -19.11 1.97 11.60
C PHE A 249 -18.52 0.70 10.99
N VAL A 250 -17.31 0.76 10.43
CA VAL A 250 -16.60 -0.43 9.93
C VAL A 250 -16.31 -1.41 11.05
N LEU A 251 -15.92 -0.94 12.23
CA LEU A 251 -15.69 -1.77 13.41
C LEU A 251 -16.99 -2.45 13.86
N VAL A 252 -18.08 -1.69 14.03
CA VAL A 252 -19.39 -2.24 14.43
C VAL A 252 -19.90 -3.25 13.40
N ALA A 253 -19.79 -2.94 12.11
CA ALA A 253 -20.17 -3.86 11.04
C ALA A 253 -19.32 -5.15 11.09
N SER A 254 -18.01 -5.03 11.29
CA SER A 254 -17.12 -6.18 11.45
C SER A 254 -17.50 -7.04 12.65
N LEU A 255 -17.85 -6.44 13.79
CA LEU A 255 -18.31 -7.15 14.98
C LEU A 255 -19.65 -7.87 14.74
N ILE A 256 -20.61 -7.22 14.06
CA ILE A 256 -21.89 -7.83 13.69
C ILE A 256 -21.65 -9.02 12.75
N MET A 257 -20.80 -8.85 11.73
CA MET A 257 -20.45 -9.93 10.82
C MET A 257 -19.82 -11.10 11.56
N LEU A 258 -18.85 -10.85 12.44
CA LEU A 258 -18.21 -11.89 13.25
C LEU A 258 -19.20 -12.58 14.20
N PHE A 259 -20.19 -11.85 14.73
CA PHE A 259 -21.22 -12.43 15.59
C PHE A 259 -22.21 -13.32 14.80
N VAL A 260 -22.63 -12.89 13.61
CA VAL A 260 -23.63 -13.59 12.79
C VAL A 260 -23.01 -14.76 12.01
N ASN A 261 -21.85 -14.54 11.38
CA ASN A 261 -21.14 -15.52 10.59
C ASN A 261 -19.62 -15.23 10.60
N PRO A 262 -18.88 -15.81 11.57
CA PRO A 262 -17.42 -15.69 11.64
C PRO A 262 -16.71 -16.15 10.36
N SER A 263 -17.33 -17.03 9.57
CA SER A 263 -16.75 -17.61 8.35
C SER A 263 -17.07 -16.79 7.08
N ALA A 264 -17.77 -15.65 7.19
CA ALA A 264 -18.20 -14.86 6.04
C ALA A 264 -17.03 -14.45 5.12
N THR A 265 -15.88 -14.12 5.70
CA THR A 265 -14.66 -13.73 4.98
C THR A 265 -14.08 -14.87 4.14
N TYR A 266 -14.29 -16.13 4.50
CA TYR A 266 -13.77 -17.31 3.82
C TYR A 266 -14.66 -17.77 2.65
N GLY A 267 -15.92 -17.31 2.60
CA GLY A 267 -16.85 -17.64 1.52
C GLY A 267 -16.63 -16.79 0.27
N ASN A 268 -17.02 -15.52 0.33
CA ASN A 268 -16.87 -14.59 -0.79
C ASN A 268 -16.45 -13.21 -0.29
N ILE A 269 -15.20 -12.87 -0.59
CA ILE A 269 -14.57 -11.65 -0.10
C ILE A 269 -15.22 -10.38 -0.66
N TYR A 270 -15.71 -10.43 -1.89
CA TYR A 270 -16.30 -9.27 -2.55
C TYR A 270 -17.59 -8.81 -1.87
N TRP A 271 -18.42 -9.75 -1.40
CA TRP A 271 -19.62 -9.39 -0.63
C TRP A 271 -19.27 -8.79 0.73
N VAL A 272 -18.22 -9.28 1.38
CA VAL A 272 -17.70 -8.67 2.61
C VAL A 272 -17.13 -7.27 2.32
N SER A 273 -16.40 -7.08 1.22
CA SER A 273 -15.91 -5.75 0.81
C SER A 273 -17.06 -4.77 0.62
N ILE A 274 -18.13 -5.17 -0.08
CA ILE A 274 -19.31 -4.34 -0.30
C ILE A 274 -19.98 -4.01 1.03
N TYR A 275 -20.17 -5.00 1.91
CA TYR A 275 -20.75 -4.80 3.23
C TYR A 275 -19.96 -3.77 4.06
N LEU A 276 -18.63 -3.89 4.12
CA LEU A 276 -17.78 -2.96 4.85
C LEU A 276 -17.72 -1.57 4.18
N ALA A 277 -17.77 -1.51 2.84
CA ALA A 277 -17.83 -0.25 2.11
C ALA A 277 -19.14 0.50 2.37
N VAL A 278 -20.27 -0.22 2.43
CA VAL A 278 -21.57 0.36 2.82
C VAL A 278 -21.51 0.88 4.26
N ALA A 279 -20.91 0.13 5.19
CA ALA A 279 -20.73 0.60 6.57
C ALA A 279 -19.87 1.88 6.63
N ALA A 280 -18.75 1.93 5.90
CA ALA A 280 -17.92 3.12 5.80
C ALA A 280 -18.69 4.32 5.23
N PHE A 281 -19.47 4.10 4.16
CA PHE A 281 -20.30 5.15 3.57
C PHE A 281 -21.38 5.66 4.54
N LEU A 282 -22.04 4.76 5.28
CA LEU A 282 -23.01 5.14 6.31
C LEU A 282 -22.35 5.92 7.45
N GLY A 283 -21.13 5.55 7.87
CA GLY A 283 -20.34 6.32 8.83
C GLY A 283 -20.07 7.73 8.34
N LEU A 284 -19.61 7.88 7.09
CA LEU A 284 -19.41 9.19 6.45
C LEU A 284 -20.69 10.02 6.41
N VAL A 285 -21.82 9.46 5.95
CA VAL A 285 -23.09 10.20 5.87
C VAL A 285 -23.59 10.60 7.26
N THR A 286 -23.50 9.69 8.24
CA THR A 286 -23.91 9.96 9.62
C THR A 286 -23.06 11.07 10.24
N SER A 287 -21.75 11.11 9.95
CA SER A 287 -20.87 12.18 10.43
C SER A 287 -21.30 13.54 9.89
N GLN A 288 -21.67 13.63 8.61
CA GLN A 288 -22.13 14.88 8.01
C GLN A 288 -23.46 15.34 8.64
N ILE A 289 -24.40 14.42 8.86
CA ILE A 289 -25.68 14.71 9.52
C ILE A 289 -25.45 15.20 10.96
N ALA A 290 -24.57 14.52 11.71
CA ALA A 290 -24.25 14.88 13.08
C ALA A 290 -23.62 16.28 13.17
N LEU A 291 -22.65 16.59 12.31
CA LEU A 291 -22.02 17.91 12.24
C LEU A 291 -23.01 19.01 11.83
N ALA A 292 -23.86 18.76 10.85
CA ALA A 292 -24.89 19.72 10.42
C ALA A 292 -25.90 20.03 11.54
N ARG A 293 -26.24 19.04 12.37
CA ARG A 293 -27.13 19.21 13.53
C ARG A 293 -26.46 19.89 14.73
N TRP A 294 -25.14 19.80 14.85
CA TRP A 294 -24.39 20.38 15.96
C TRP A 294 -24.54 21.91 16.04
N SER A 295 -24.49 22.61 14.89
CA SER A 295 -24.65 24.06 14.85
C SER A 295 -25.03 24.55 13.45
N LYS A 296 -25.91 25.55 13.38
CA LYS A 296 -26.24 26.27 12.14
C LYS A 296 -24.99 26.81 11.43
N ARG A 297 -23.98 27.26 12.19
CA ARG A 297 -22.71 27.74 11.59
C ARG A 297 -21.95 26.62 10.90
N VAL A 298 -21.90 25.43 11.50
CA VAL A 298 -21.22 24.27 10.93
C VAL A 298 -21.97 23.79 9.69
N ALA A 299 -23.31 23.75 9.73
CA ALA A 299 -24.12 23.41 8.55
C ALA A 299 -23.82 24.33 7.36
N ILE A 300 -23.82 25.64 7.56
CA ILE A 300 -23.47 26.63 6.51
C ILE A 300 -22.04 26.41 6.01
N SER A 301 -21.09 26.13 6.90
CA SER A 301 -19.72 25.81 6.49
C SER A 301 -19.64 24.56 5.62
N LEU A 302 -20.39 23.49 5.93
CA LEU A 302 -20.36 22.24 5.17
C LEU A 302 -20.97 22.37 3.76
N GLU A 303 -21.86 23.34 3.53
CA GLU A 303 -22.37 23.66 2.19
C GLU A 303 -21.29 24.27 1.28
N ASN A 304 -20.22 24.85 1.86
CA ASN A 304 -19.12 25.38 1.10
C ASN A 304 -18.16 24.26 0.67
N ILE A 305 -18.15 23.95 -0.64
CA ILE A 305 -17.29 22.92 -1.23
C ILE A 305 -15.80 23.07 -0.85
N ARG A 306 -15.30 24.30 -0.65
CA ARG A 306 -13.90 24.54 -0.26
C ARG A 306 -13.57 23.97 1.12
N VAL A 307 -14.52 23.94 2.05
CA VAL A 307 -14.33 23.37 3.39
C VAL A 307 -13.92 21.90 3.26
N GLY A 308 -14.60 21.13 2.40
CA GLY A 308 -14.27 19.73 2.14
C GLY A 308 -12.86 19.55 1.57
N PHE A 309 -12.53 20.23 0.46
CA PHE A 309 -11.24 20.06 -0.22
C PHE A 309 -10.05 20.59 0.59
N TYR A 310 -10.18 21.76 1.22
CA TYR A 310 -9.13 22.32 2.07
C TYR A 310 -8.92 21.42 3.29
N GLY A 311 -10.01 20.99 3.92
CA GLY A 311 -9.98 20.08 5.06
C GLY A 311 -9.31 18.76 4.75
N LEU A 312 -9.66 18.14 3.63
CA LEU A 312 -9.08 16.87 3.20
C LEU A 312 -7.59 17.01 2.85
N THR A 313 -7.19 18.13 2.24
CA THR A 313 -5.77 18.42 1.98
C THR A 313 -4.98 18.53 3.27
N VAL A 314 -5.51 19.24 4.29
CA VAL A 314 -4.88 19.33 5.61
C VAL A 314 -4.85 17.97 6.32
N PHE A 315 -5.92 17.19 6.22
CA PHE A 315 -5.98 15.84 6.78
C PHE A 315 -4.87 14.94 6.21
N TRP A 316 -4.73 14.88 4.88
CA TRP A 316 -3.68 14.09 4.26
C TRP A 316 -2.28 14.66 4.46
N TRP A 317 -2.14 15.99 4.58
CA TRP A 317 -0.89 16.63 4.97
C TRP A 317 -0.43 16.16 6.36
N LEU A 318 -1.34 16.06 7.33
CA LEU A 318 -1.04 15.49 8.66
C LEU A 318 -0.75 13.99 8.59
N CYS A 319 -1.48 13.22 7.79
CA CYS A 319 -1.15 11.81 7.55
C CYS A 319 0.24 11.64 6.91
N LEU A 320 0.69 12.58 6.08
CA LEU A 320 2.04 12.58 5.53
C LEU A 320 3.11 12.79 6.61
N VAL A 321 2.84 13.64 7.60
CA VAL A 321 3.72 13.79 8.79
C VAL A 321 3.85 12.46 9.52
N ILE A 322 2.72 11.77 9.75
CA ILE A 322 2.69 10.45 10.37
C ILE A 322 3.48 9.44 9.51
N ALA A 323 3.31 9.46 8.19
CA ALA A 323 4.03 8.59 7.26
C ALA A 323 5.56 8.84 7.28
N ILE A 324 6.02 10.08 7.47
CA ILE A 324 7.45 10.39 7.65
C ILE A 324 7.98 9.75 8.93
N TYR A 325 7.21 9.77 10.02
CA TYR A 325 7.57 9.11 11.27
C TYR A 325 7.69 7.59 11.09
N PHE A 326 6.68 6.93 10.51
CA PHE A 326 6.73 5.48 10.23
C PHE A 326 7.86 5.09 9.28
N SER A 327 8.11 5.90 8.25
CA SER A 327 9.25 5.73 7.36
C SER A 327 10.60 5.83 8.08
N SER A 328 10.69 6.58 9.20
CA SER A 328 11.91 6.62 10.02
C SER A 328 12.12 5.32 10.80
N GLN A 329 11.02 4.65 11.17
CA GLN A 329 10.98 3.32 11.79
C GLN A 329 11.05 2.17 10.78
N LYS A 330 11.35 2.45 9.51
CA LYS A 330 11.42 1.46 8.42
C LYS A 330 10.11 0.72 8.13
N VAL A 331 8.98 1.35 8.41
CA VAL A 331 7.64 0.87 8.03
C VAL A 331 7.24 1.55 6.73
N ALA A 332 6.96 0.76 5.69
CA ALA A 332 6.70 1.24 4.34
C ALA A 332 5.20 1.33 3.97
N GLY A 333 4.33 0.68 4.73
CA GLY A 333 2.89 0.58 4.48
C GLY A 333 2.13 1.91 4.46
N THR A 334 2.75 2.99 4.97
CA THR A 334 2.20 4.35 4.91
C THR A 334 2.50 5.08 3.60
N TYR A 335 3.15 4.44 2.62
CA TYR A 335 3.48 5.06 1.34
C TYR A 335 2.27 5.67 0.57
N PRO A 336 1.00 5.22 0.70
CA PRO A 336 -0.09 5.85 -0.03
C PRO A 336 -0.33 7.31 0.39
N ALA A 337 0.10 7.72 1.60
CA ALA A 337 -0.13 9.05 2.14
C ALA A 337 0.35 10.18 1.21
N ILE A 338 1.49 10.01 0.52
CA ILE A 338 1.98 11.02 -0.43
C ILE A 338 1.04 11.16 -1.62
N TYR A 339 0.54 10.05 -2.17
CA TYR A 339 -0.37 10.08 -3.32
C TYR A 339 -1.73 10.67 -2.95
N LEU A 340 -2.24 10.35 -1.76
CA LEU A 340 -3.48 10.93 -1.22
C LEU A 340 -3.35 12.44 -1.01
N PHE A 341 -2.21 12.88 -0.46
CA PHE A 341 -1.91 14.30 -0.29
C PHE A 341 -1.76 15.04 -1.63
N LEU A 342 -0.99 14.50 -2.58
CA LEU A 342 -0.79 15.11 -3.90
C LEU A 342 -2.10 15.20 -4.69
N SER A 343 -2.93 14.14 -4.67
CA SER A 343 -4.24 14.14 -5.35
C SER A 343 -5.19 15.17 -4.72
N SER A 344 -5.19 15.29 -3.39
CA SER A 344 -5.98 16.30 -2.68
C SER A 344 -5.53 17.72 -2.96
N THR A 345 -4.22 17.93 -3.01
CA THR A 345 -3.60 19.21 -3.37
C THR A 345 -3.97 19.60 -4.80
N LEU A 346 -3.84 18.66 -5.75
CA LEU A 346 -4.17 18.89 -7.16
C LEU A 346 -5.64 19.25 -7.33
N ALA A 347 -6.54 18.49 -6.71
CA ALA A 347 -7.97 18.79 -6.74
C ALA A 347 -8.26 20.17 -6.14
N THR A 348 -7.64 20.50 -5.01
CA THR A 348 -7.77 21.83 -4.39
C THR A 348 -7.26 22.95 -5.30
N ALA A 349 -6.12 22.76 -5.97
CA ALA A 349 -5.56 23.73 -6.91
C ALA A 349 -6.50 23.95 -8.12
N ILE A 350 -7.04 22.87 -8.69
CA ILE A 350 -8.03 22.94 -9.78
C ILE A 350 -9.30 23.67 -9.31
N LEU A 351 -9.80 23.36 -8.10
CA LEU A 351 -10.97 24.03 -7.53
C LEU A 351 -10.74 25.53 -7.39
N VAL A 352 -9.60 25.93 -6.83
CA VAL A 352 -9.24 27.35 -6.65
C VAL A 352 -9.13 28.07 -8.00
N TYR A 353 -8.57 27.42 -9.01
CA TYR A 353 -8.46 27.97 -10.36
C TYR A 353 -9.82 28.13 -11.05
N LEU A 354 -10.70 27.12 -10.96
CA LEU A 354 -12.03 27.13 -11.57
C LEU A 354 -13.04 28.03 -10.85
N THR A 355 -12.82 28.28 -9.56
CA THR A 355 -13.66 29.15 -8.72
C THR A 355 -12.79 30.21 -8.06
N PRO A 356 -12.33 31.24 -8.80
CA PRO A 356 -11.64 32.37 -8.18
C PRO A 356 -12.61 33.13 -7.27
N LEU A 357 -12.11 33.67 -6.15
CA LEU A 357 -12.92 34.44 -5.21
C LEU A 357 -13.20 35.83 -5.81
N THR A 358 -14.43 36.10 -6.26
CA THR A 358 -14.91 37.40 -6.75
C THR A 358 -15.39 38.31 -5.60
N GLU A 359 -15.04 39.60 -5.63
CA GLU A 359 -15.20 40.56 -4.52
C GLU A 359 -16.65 40.77 -4.03
N GLY A 360 -17.67 40.43 -4.83
CA GLY A 360 -19.10 40.57 -4.49
C GLY A 360 -19.82 39.29 -4.06
N GLU A 361 -19.20 38.12 -4.21
CA GLU A 361 -19.84 36.80 -3.99
C GLU A 361 -19.43 36.15 -2.65
N GLN A 362 -18.93 36.96 -1.71
CA GLN A 362 -18.37 36.46 -0.44
C GLN A 362 -19.40 35.85 0.53
N GLN A 363 -20.67 35.70 0.13
CA GLN A 363 -21.76 35.21 0.99
C GLN A 363 -22.63 34.09 0.39
N GLU A 364 -22.61 33.82 -0.92
CA GLU A 364 -23.44 32.75 -1.49
C GLU A 364 -22.60 31.51 -1.87
N PRO A 365 -23.04 30.29 -1.46
CA PRO A 365 -22.42 29.06 -1.93
C PRO A 365 -22.60 28.98 -3.46
N GLN A 366 -21.50 29.08 -4.20
CA GLN A 366 -21.54 28.92 -5.67
C GLN A 366 -22.18 27.57 -6.00
N LYS A 367 -23.38 27.60 -6.61
CA LYS A 367 -24.00 26.42 -7.24
C LYS A 367 -23.03 25.90 -8.29
N GLY A 368 -22.59 24.66 -8.09
CA GLY A 368 -21.42 24.05 -8.75
C GLY A 368 -21.27 24.40 -10.23
N THR A 369 -20.09 24.86 -10.61
CA THR A 369 -19.65 24.91 -11.99
C THR A 369 -19.78 23.52 -12.61
N LYS A 370 -20.21 23.43 -13.87
CA LYS A 370 -20.35 22.15 -14.59
C LYS A 370 -19.09 21.28 -14.52
N LEU A 371 -17.92 21.85 -14.22
CA LEU A 371 -16.60 21.22 -14.17
C LEU A 371 -16.22 20.58 -12.82
N TRP A 372 -17.11 20.53 -11.82
CA TRP A 372 -16.80 19.93 -10.50
C TRP A 372 -16.36 18.45 -10.60
N TYR A 373 -16.83 17.73 -11.62
CA TYR A 373 -16.43 16.34 -11.86
C TYR A 373 -14.93 16.21 -12.14
N ILE A 374 -14.28 17.23 -12.72
CA ILE A 374 -12.82 17.24 -12.96
C ILE A 374 -12.08 17.27 -11.62
N VAL A 375 -12.51 18.14 -10.71
CA VAL A 375 -11.96 18.25 -9.36
C VAL A 375 -12.12 16.92 -8.61
N PHE A 376 -13.31 16.31 -8.71
CA PHE A 376 -13.59 15.01 -8.10
C PHE A 376 -12.71 13.89 -8.68
N LEU A 377 -12.57 13.81 -10.01
CA LEU A 377 -11.73 12.78 -10.64
C LEU A 377 -10.25 12.95 -10.26
N ALA A 378 -9.74 14.19 -10.25
CA ALA A 378 -8.37 14.48 -9.79
C ALA A 378 -8.13 14.06 -8.34
N GLN A 379 -9.17 14.19 -7.50
CA GLN A 379 -9.12 13.84 -6.09
C GLN A 379 -9.11 12.32 -5.85
N VAL A 380 -9.77 11.52 -6.69
CA VAL A 380 -10.15 10.13 -6.37
C VAL A 380 -9.45 9.09 -7.23
N LEU A 381 -9.12 9.41 -8.49
CA LEU A 381 -8.66 8.40 -9.47
C LEU A 381 -7.39 7.67 -9.03
N LEU A 382 -6.34 8.42 -8.67
CA LEU A 382 -5.08 7.84 -8.21
C LEU A 382 -5.23 7.13 -6.84
N PRO A 383 -5.87 7.75 -5.83
CA PRO A 383 -6.16 7.08 -4.56
C PRO A 383 -6.90 5.74 -4.70
N VAL A 384 -7.98 5.69 -5.48
CA VAL A 384 -8.76 4.46 -5.67
C VAL A 384 -7.93 3.40 -6.37
N THR A 385 -7.14 3.78 -7.37
CA THR A 385 -6.25 2.86 -8.09
C THR A 385 -5.27 2.18 -7.13
N LEU A 386 -4.60 2.95 -6.29
CA LEU A 386 -3.61 2.43 -5.33
C LEU A 386 -4.26 1.65 -4.18
N MET A 387 -5.36 2.19 -3.64
CA MET A 387 -6.00 1.60 -2.46
C MET A 387 -6.74 0.30 -2.77
N THR A 388 -7.25 0.11 -3.99
CA THR A 388 -7.97 -1.12 -4.35
C THR A 388 -7.08 -2.34 -4.19
N GLU A 389 -5.84 -2.28 -4.69
CA GLU A 389 -4.88 -3.39 -4.58
C GLU A 389 -4.46 -3.65 -3.14
N ILE A 390 -4.18 -2.59 -2.37
CA ILE A 390 -3.89 -2.69 -0.93
C ILE A 390 -5.06 -3.34 -0.17
N LEU A 391 -6.29 -2.91 -0.42
CA LEU A 391 -7.47 -3.44 0.24
C LEU A 391 -7.66 -4.92 -0.10
N LEU A 392 -7.56 -5.30 -1.37
CA LEU A 392 -7.64 -6.70 -1.78
C LEU A 392 -6.52 -7.54 -1.15
N PHE A 393 -5.29 -7.03 -1.11
CA PHE A 393 -4.16 -7.69 -0.45
C PHE A 393 -4.43 -7.93 1.03
N ILE A 394 -4.82 -6.90 1.79
CA ILE A 394 -5.12 -7.00 3.23
C ILE A 394 -6.27 -7.99 3.46
N MET A 395 -7.32 -7.91 2.64
CA MET A 395 -8.48 -8.78 2.74
C MET A 395 -8.14 -10.24 2.46
N ASP A 396 -7.20 -10.52 1.57
CA ASP A 396 -6.76 -11.88 1.26
C ASP A 396 -5.81 -12.44 2.33
N CYS A 397 -4.77 -11.68 2.68
CA CYS A 397 -3.72 -12.15 3.58
C CYS A 397 -4.20 -12.51 4.99
N MET A 398 -5.25 -11.86 5.48
CA MET A 398 -5.77 -12.09 6.83
C MET A 398 -6.68 -13.33 6.95
N ARG A 399 -6.88 -14.09 5.87
CA ARG A 399 -7.83 -15.22 5.81
C ARG A 399 -7.17 -16.59 5.89
N HIS A 400 -6.29 -16.78 6.87
CA HIS A 400 -5.68 -18.08 7.10
C HIS A 400 -6.69 -19.08 7.71
N THR A 401 -6.63 -20.34 7.28
CA THR A 401 -7.45 -21.46 7.75
C THR A 401 -6.58 -22.58 8.28
N THR A 402 -7.09 -23.36 9.22
CA THR A 402 -6.45 -24.63 9.58
C THR A 402 -6.72 -25.70 8.51
N ALA A 403 -6.09 -26.86 8.63
CA ALA A 403 -6.16 -27.92 7.63
C ALA A 403 -7.56 -28.49 7.36
N ASP A 404 -8.46 -28.42 8.34
CA ASP A 404 -9.87 -28.83 8.16
C ASP A 404 -10.74 -27.72 7.51
N GLY A 405 -10.13 -26.59 7.17
CA GLY A 405 -10.79 -25.43 6.57
C GLY A 405 -11.48 -24.51 7.59
N THR A 406 -11.35 -24.78 8.90
CA THR A 406 -11.86 -23.88 9.93
C THR A 406 -10.99 -22.62 10.04
N PRO A 407 -11.59 -21.46 10.37
CA PRO A 407 -10.82 -20.27 10.72
C PRO A 407 -9.87 -20.59 11.86
N GLU A 408 -8.59 -20.22 11.70
CA GLU A 408 -7.62 -20.46 12.76
C GLU A 408 -8.02 -19.66 14.01
N PRO A 409 -8.12 -20.29 15.19
CA PRO A 409 -8.47 -19.55 16.40
C PRO A 409 -7.46 -18.42 16.59
N THR A 410 -7.95 -17.21 16.88
CA THR A 410 -7.11 -16.16 17.43
C THR A 410 -6.54 -16.73 18.72
N SER A 411 -5.26 -17.12 18.71
CA SER A 411 -4.55 -17.50 19.92
C SER A 411 -4.86 -16.43 20.94
N LYS A 412 -5.37 -16.80 22.12
CA LYS A 412 -5.42 -15.90 23.25
C LYS A 412 -4.03 -15.28 23.34
N LEU A 413 -3.92 -13.98 23.10
CA LEU A 413 -2.67 -13.24 23.34
C LEU A 413 -2.21 -13.63 24.75
N PRO A 414 -0.97 -14.12 24.92
CA PRO A 414 -0.43 -14.40 26.24
C PRO A 414 -0.42 -13.15 27.13
#